data_AF-A0A1D8MRP3-F1
#
_entry.id   AF-A0A1D8MRP3-F1
#
_cell.length_a   1.000
_cell.length_b   1.000
_cell.length_c   1.000
_cell.angle_alpha   90.00
_cell.angle_beta   90.00
_cell.angle_gamma   90.00
#
_symmetry.space_group_name_H-M   'P 1'
#
loop_
_entity.id
_entity.type
_entity.pdbx_description
1 polymer ?
#
loop_
_entity_poly.entity_id
_entity_poly.type
_entity_poly.pdbx_seq_one_letter_code
_entity_poly.pdbx_strand_id
1 'polypeptide(L)'
;MVYTTFAIVATNLLLLLFLTTSGSNDYTSSVQIREGEASHYQQSVEDFTGKTHEIALKTASSAVINHTLRQGEGIQDGEETLEALLINGTSDEIDRLFRYASLNKWREDVSESAEDRGYTLSIKFNKRSLDDSFLSMTGNLTSRIELEAPQTSSRFNKTVRYENQVSLVGLEDTMLFSRSDETYRNKYRRCSFRKPAEKITDGTVSNQGATFGKATRNKDSGNKEEKILVTDGEPNSSRANAYAGTVASSNEDPEYKNTKYIFGAETADIEEGEDLILYRDQVWSSRIRQIINTGCYLKSNVTGETGPGLMERMENKLQAQENETEGLLTIIDKKRLPEELQYPGRSSIGYKYFRSDEGKKIAGLTGNKSFDKNRDGYREDFRLDEQHIEKWNLNTPDGGLTY
;
A
#
# COMPACT_ATOMS: atom_id res chain seq x y z
N MET A 1 20.10 93.48 -29.50
CA MET A 1 20.02 92.84 -28.17
C MET A 1 18.74 91.98 -28.00
N VAL A 2 18.20 91.37 -29.08
CA VAL A 2 16.94 90.58 -29.03
C VAL A 2 17.21 89.07 -29.24
N TYR A 3 18.38 88.70 -29.75
CA TYR A 3 18.75 87.30 -30.03
C TYR A 3 19.29 86.54 -28.81
N THR A 4 19.70 87.23 -27.74
CA THR A 4 20.23 86.61 -26.51
C THR A 4 19.13 86.03 -25.62
N THR A 5 17.96 86.66 -25.55
CA THR A 5 16.81 86.17 -24.77
C THR A 5 16.14 84.96 -25.41
N PHE A 6 16.05 84.91 -26.75
CA PHE A 6 15.50 83.75 -27.46
C PHE A 6 16.42 82.52 -27.36
N ALA A 7 17.73 82.72 -27.41
CA ALA A 7 18.70 81.63 -27.26
C ALA A 7 18.63 81.02 -25.85
N ILE A 8 18.54 81.84 -24.79
CA ILE A 8 18.46 81.37 -23.40
C ILE A 8 17.16 80.59 -23.14
N VAL A 9 16.02 81.04 -23.70
CA VAL A 9 14.75 80.31 -23.56
C VAL A 9 14.78 78.99 -24.32
N ALA A 10 15.34 78.95 -25.54
CA ALA A 10 15.45 77.73 -26.34
C ALA A 10 16.40 76.69 -25.70
N THR A 11 17.54 77.11 -25.14
CA THR A 11 18.44 76.20 -24.41
C THR A 11 17.83 75.67 -23.12
N ASN A 12 17.05 76.48 -22.39
CA ASN A 12 16.37 76.01 -21.18
C ASN A 12 15.20 75.08 -21.50
N LEU A 13 14.47 75.29 -22.61
CA LEU A 13 13.41 74.38 -23.06
C LEU A 13 13.97 73.04 -23.53
N LEU A 14 15.10 73.05 -24.25
CA LEU A 14 15.82 71.85 -24.65
C LEU A 14 16.37 71.09 -23.44
N LEU A 15 16.93 71.78 -22.44
CA LEU A 15 17.38 71.13 -21.20
C LEU A 15 16.23 70.47 -20.42
N LEU A 16 15.06 71.11 -20.38
CA LEU A 16 13.85 70.54 -19.75
C LEU A 16 13.28 69.34 -20.53
N LEU A 17 13.41 69.31 -21.86
CA LEU A 17 13.03 68.16 -22.70
C LEU A 17 14.00 66.96 -22.55
N PHE A 18 15.28 67.21 -22.31
CA PHE A 18 16.26 66.14 -22.03
C PHE A 18 16.18 65.60 -20.59
N LEU A 19 15.79 66.45 -19.62
CA LEU A 19 15.58 66.03 -18.23
C LEU A 19 14.26 65.25 -18.01
N THR A 20 13.27 65.41 -18.88
CA THR A 20 11.99 64.69 -18.79
C THR A 20 11.99 63.32 -19.47
N THR A 21 12.95 63.02 -20.33
CA THR A 21 13.00 61.76 -21.12
C THR A 21 13.95 60.70 -20.57
N SER A 22 14.81 61.04 -19.59
CA SER A 22 15.75 60.08 -18.99
C SER A 22 15.20 59.38 -17.73
N GLY A 23 14.10 59.89 -17.14
CA GLY A 23 13.47 59.27 -15.97
C GLY A 23 12.41 58.22 -16.29
N SER A 24 11.82 58.25 -17.49
CA SER A 24 10.68 57.37 -17.82
C SER A 24 11.09 55.98 -18.30
N ASN A 25 12.19 55.83 -19.03
CA ASN A 25 12.58 54.52 -19.59
C ASN A 25 13.24 53.59 -18.54
N ASP A 26 14.07 54.12 -17.64
CA ASP A 26 14.63 53.34 -16.53
C ASP A 26 13.55 52.99 -15.48
N TYR A 27 12.61 53.91 -15.22
CA TYR A 27 11.48 53.62 -14.35
C TYR A 27 10.55 52.56 -14.96
N THR A 28 10.23 52.65 -16.26
CA THR A 28 9.38 51.65 -16.94
C THR A 28 10.05 50.29 -17.02
N SER A 29 11.37 50.23 -17.28
CA SER A 29 12.11 48.97 -17.32
C SER A 29 12.27 48.34 -15.93
N SER A 30 12.53 49.13 -14.88
CA SER A 30 12.63 48.62 -13.49
C SER A 30 11.29 48.11 -12.96
N VAL A 31 10.18 48.79 -13.29
CA VAL A 31 8.82 48.33 -12.98
C VAL A 31 8.53 47.02 -13.71
N GLN A 32 8.81 46.93 -15.01
CA GLN A 32 8.61 45.70 -15.80
C GLN A 32 9.45 44.52 -15.30
N ILE A 33 10.71 44.75 -14.92
CA ILE A 33 11.57 43.73 -14.32
C ILE A 33 10.95 43.24 -13.01
N ARG A 34 10.54 44.15 -12.14
CA ARG A 34 9.96 43.79 -10.84
C ARG A 34 8.61 43.11 -10.93
N GLU A 35 7.79 43.48 -11.93
CA GLU A 35 6.56 42.78 -12.28
C GLU A 35 6.84 41.36 -12.79
N GLY A 36 7.87 41.20 -13.63
CA GLY A 36 8.34 39.89 -14.09
C GLY A 36 8.82 39.00 -12.94
N GLU A 37 9.62 39.56 -12.02
CA GLU A 37 10.08 38.86 -10.81
C GLU A 37 8.91 38.44 -9.91
N ALA A 38 7.94 39.32 -9.69
CA ALA A 38 6.75 39.03 -8.89
C ALA A 38 5.91 37.90 -9.54
N SER A 39 5.71 37.95 -10.86
CA SER A 39 5.03 36.90 -11.62
C SER A 39 5.76 35.55 -11.50
N HIS A 40 7.09 35.54 -11.66
CA HIS A 40 7.91 34.33 -11.50
C HIS A 40 7.88 33.78 -10.06
N TYR A 41 7.88 34.67 -9.06
CA TYR A 41 7.74 34.29 -7.67
C TYR A 41 6.40 33.61 -7.42
N GLN A 42 5.30 34.22 -7.87
CA GLN A 42 3.96 33.64 -7.75
C GLN A 42 3.88 32.27 -8.43
N GLN A 43 4.40 32.13 -9.65
CA GLN A 43 4.42 30.85 -10.36
C GLN A 43 5.21 29.78 -9.57
N SER A 44 6.32 30.17 -8.94
CA SER A 44 7.07 29.26 -8.06
C SER A 44 6.23 28.84 -6.85
N VAL A 45 5.53 29.77 -6.20
CA VAL A 45 4.61 29.47 -5.08
C VAL A 45 3.53 28.47 -5.52
N GLU A 46 2.96 28.68 -6.71
CA GLU A 46 1.96 27.77 -7.29
C GLU A 46 2.52 26.36 -7.51
N ASP A 47 3.69 26.23 -8.11
CA ASP A 47 4.32 24.93 -8.38
C ASP A 47 4.71 24.21 -7.08
N PHE A 48 5.20 24.94 -6.08
CA PHE A 48 5.56 24.37 -4.78
C PHE A 48 4.34 24.00 -3.92
N THR A 49 3.20 24.69 -4.06
CA THR A 49 1.97 24.36 -3.33
C THR A 49 1.54 22.91 -3.57
N GLY A 50 1.59 22.46 -4.82
CA GLY A 50 1.23 21.09 -5.19
C GLY A 50 2.13 20.04 -4.55
N LYS A 51 3.45 20.27 -4.56
CA LYS A 51 4.44 19.38 -3.91
C LYS A 51 4.30 19.37 -2.40
N THR A 52 4.10 20.54 -1.78
CA THR A 52 3.86 20.63 -0.34
C THR A 52 2.60 19.86 0.05
N HIS A 53 1.53 19.97 -0.74
CA HIS A 53 0.29 19.22 -0.50
C HIS A 53 0.52 17.70 -0.51
N GLU A 54 1.27 17.18 -1.48
CA GLU A 54 1.62 15.75 -1.53
C GLU A 54 2.43 15.31 -0.29
N ILE A 55 3.45 16.08 0.10
CA ILE A 55 4.30 15.79 1.27
C ILE A 55 3.48 15.83 2.56
N ALA A 56 2.66 16.86 2.73
CA ALA A 56 1.82 17.04 3.90
C ALA A 56 0.80 15.90 4.02
N LEU A 57 0.20 15.49 2.90
CA LEU A 57 -0.76 14.37 2.86
C LEU A 57 -0.12 13.07 3.30
N LYS A 58 1.02 12.69 2.69
CA LYS A 58 1.75 11.47 3.07
C LYS A 58 2.18 11.49 4.54
N THR A 59 2.60 12.65 5.02
CA THR A 59 3.04 12.83 6.41
C THR A 59 1.87 12.69 7.38
N ALA A 60 0.73 13.30 7.08
CA ALA A 60 -0.51 13.16 7.85
C ALA A 60 -0.99 11.71 7.90
N SER A 61 -1.05 11.01 6.76
CA SER A 61 -1.43 9.58 6.71
C SER A 61 -0.50 8.73 7.57
N SER A 62 0.82 8.95 7.46
CA SER A 62 1.79 8.21 8.28
C SER A 62 1.65 8.54 9.78
N ALA A 63 1.28 9.78 10.14
CA ALA A 63 1.09 10.18 11.52
C ALA A 63 -0.08 9.43 12.17
N VAL A 64 -1.22 9.38 11.46
CA VAL A 64 -2.41 8.67 11.92
C VAL A 64 -2.12 7.18 12.07
N ILE A 65 -1.52 6.55 11.05
CA ILE A 65 -1.13 5.13 11.11
C ILE A 65 -0.25 4.87 12.34
N ASN A 66 0.78 5.68 12.54
CA ASN A 66 1.70 5.53 13.67
C ASN A 66 1.00 5.75 15.02
N HIS A 67 0.03 6.67 15.09
CA HIS A 67 -0.74 6.91 16.29
C HIS A 67 -1.60 5.69 16.63
N THR A 68 -2.41 5.21 15.70
CA THR A 68 -3.27 4.03 15.87
C THR A 68 -2.45 2.79 16.27
N LEU A 69 -1.27 2.61 15.68
CA LEU A 69 -0.35 1.52 16.02
C LEU A 69 0.23 1.63 17.44
N ARG A 70 0.57 2.86 17.87
CA ARG A 70 1.16 3.10 19.20
C ARG A 70 0.13 2.99 20.32
N GLN A 71 -1.06 3.55 20.12
CA GLN A 71 -2.12 3.52 21.12
C GLN A 71 -2.85 2.18 21.12
N GLY A 72 -2.85 1.46 20.00
CA GLY A 72 -3.64 0.24 19.85
C GLY A 72 -5.14 0.53 19.91
N GLU A 73 -5.55 1.73 19.50
CA GLU A 73 -6.93 2.20 19.42
C GLU A 73 -7.12 2.97 18.11
N GLY A 74 -8.27 2.79 17.45
CA GLY A 74 -8.62 3.54 16.24
C GLY A 74 -9.02 4.97 16.56
N ILE A 75 -8.87 5.86 15.58
CA ILE A 75 -9.31 7.27 15.71
C ILE A 75 -10.82 7.40 15.48
N GLN A 76 -11.45 8.47 15.97
CA GLN A 76 -12.92 8.59 15.90
C GLN A 76 -13.41 9.05 14.53
N ASP A 77 -12.75 10.07 13.96
CA ASP A 77 -13.04 10.63 12.64
C ASP A 77 -11.75 10.74 11.84
N GLY A 78 -11.58 9.82 10.89
CA GLY A 78 -10.39 9.70 10.07
C GLY A 78 -10.19 10.88 9.13
N GLU A 79 -11.26 11.31 8.48
CA GLU A 79 -11.23 12.40 7.52
C GLU A 79 -10.90 13.72 8.22
N GLU A 80 -11.63 14.06 9.28
CA GLU A 80 -11.41 15.28 10.06
C GLU A 80 -10.00 15.32 10.67
N THR A 81 -9.54 14.20 11.23
CA THR A 81 -8.20 14.09 11.83
C THR A 81 -7.10 14.31 10.80
N LEU A 82 -7.23 13.69 9.62
CA LEU A 82 -6.25 13.85 8.54
C LEU A 82 -6.26 15.26 7.97
N GLU A 83 -7.43 15.87 7.80
CA GLU A 83 -7.53 17.25 7.36
C GLU A 83 -6.89 18.22 8.36
N ALA A 84 -7.13 18.02 9.66
CA ALA A 84 -6.51 18.82 10.72
C ALA A 84 -4.99 18.69 10.69
N LEU A 85 -4.47 17.46 10.56
CA LEU A 85 -3.03 17.21 10.45
C LEU A 85 -2.41 17.79 9.17
N LEU A 86 -3.08 17.66 8.03
CA LEU A 86 -2.62 18.21 6.75
C LEU A 86 -2.41 19.73 6.85
N ILE A 87 -3.35 20.42 7.51
CA ILE A 87 -3.37 21.88 7.58
C ILE A 87 -2.52 22.42 8.72
N ASN A 88 -2.72 21.90 9.93
CA ASN A 88 -2.12 22.43 11.15
C ASN A 88 -0.87 21.65 11.61
N GLY A 89 -0.72 20.41 11.15
CA GLY A 89 0.31 19.50 11.67
C GLY A 89 -0.03 18.90 13.04
N THR A 90 -1.24 19.16 13.54
CA THR A 90 -1.79 18.68 14.82
C THR A 90 -3.30 18.44 14.70
N SER A 91 -3.83 17.52 15.51
CA SER A 91 -5.27 17.34 15.77
C SER A 91 -5.50 17.12 17.28
N ASP A 92 -6.76 17.15 17.72
CA ASP A 92 -7.13 16.91 19.12
C ASP A 92 -6.67 15.52 19.61
N GLU A 93 -6.63 14.53 18.71
CA GLU A 93 -6.15 13.18 19.00
C GLU A 93 -4.61 13.04 18.82
N ILE A 94 -3.98 13.87 17.99
CA ILE A 94 -2.57 13.74 17.58
C ILE A 94 -1.83 15.08 17.71
N ASP A 95 -1.28 15.32 18.90
CA ASP A 95 -0.82 16.66 19.32
C ASP A 95 0.65 16.99 18.96
N ARG A 96 1.46 16.06 18.42
CA ARG A 96 2.93 16.24 18.47
C ARG A 96 3.80 15.90 17.27
N LEU A 97 3.27 15.50 16.12
CA LEU A 97 4.14 14.78 15.20
C LEU A 97 4.74 15.60 14.04
N PHE A 98 4.09 16.62 13.44
CA PHE A 98 4.63 17.21 12.20
C PHE A 98 4.28 18.68 11.89
N ARG A 99 4.33 19.60 12.87
CA ARG A 99 4.11 21.04 12.62
C ARG A 99 4.98 21.63 11.50
N TYR A 100 6.13 21.02 11.20
CA TYR A 100 7.07 21.49 10.17
C TYR A 100 6.75 21.01 8.74
N ALA A 101 5.76 20.14 8.55
CA ALA A 101 5.39 19.59 7.24
C ALA A 101 3.91 19.83 6.90
N SER A 102 3.27 20.80 7.56
CA SER A 102 1.87 21.16 7.33
C SER A 102 1.72 22.29 6.30
N LEU A 103 0.53 22.40 5.70
CA LEU A 103 0.23 23.47 4.75
C LEU A 103 0.29 24.87 5.39
N ASN A 104 -0.12 25.02 6.65
CA ASN A 104 -0.02 26.31 7.34
C ASN A 104 1.43 26.71 7.60
N LYS A 105 2.31 25.77 7.98
CA LYS A 105 3.71 26.09 8.19
C LYS A 105 4.40 26.49 6.89
N TRP A 106 4.16 25.75 5.81
CA TRP A 106 4.65 26.14 4.50
C TRP A 106 4.14 27.53 4.07
N ARG A 107 2.86 27.82 4.32
CA ARG A 107 2.28 29.15 4.06
C ARG A 107 3.01 30.24 4.84
N GLU A 108 3.29 30.03 6.12
CA GLU A 108 4.04 30.99 6.94
C GLU A 108 5.44 31.24 6.36
N ASP A 109 6.17 30.16 6.04
CA ASP A 109 7.54 30.24 5.52
C ASP A 109 7.61 30.96 4.16
N VAL A 110 6.65 30.70 3.27
CA VAL A 110 6.61 31.34 1.94
C VAL A 110 6.11 32.79 2.00
N SER A 111 5.25 33.11 2.96
CA SER A 111 4.83 34.49 3.23
C SER A 111 5.98 35.31 3.81
N GLU A 112 6.76 34.77 4.76
CA GLU A 112 7.97 35.42 5.29
C GLU A 112 9.00 35.68 4.17
N SER A 113 9.25 34.68 3.32
CA SER A 113 10.10 34.84 2.12
C SER A 113 9.57 35.88 1.12
N ALA A 114 8.25 36.08 1.05
CA ALA A 114 7.65 37.10 0.18
C ALA A 114 7.86 38.50 0.77
N GLU A 115 7.67 38.65 2.08
CA GLU A 115 7.89 39.90 2.82
C GLU A 115 9.36 40.36 2.72
N ASP A 116 10.32 39.44 2.84
CA ASP A 116 11.75 39.71 2.65
C ASP A 116 12.06 40.27 1.25
N ARG A 117 11.25 39.93 0.25
CA ARG A 117 11.34 40.42 -1.14
C ARG A 117 10.54 41.70 -1.38
N GLY A 118 9.84 42.19 -0.36
CA GLY A 118 8.98 43.36 -0.42
C GLY A 118 7.64 43.11 -1.12
N TYR A 119 7.13 41.88 -1.06
CA TYR A 119 5.80 41.50 -1.53
C TYR A 119 4.88 41.17 -0.37
N THR A 120 3.57 41.29 -0.59
CA THR A 120 2.55 40.79 0.32
C THR A 120 1.92 39.55 -0.28
N LEU A 121 2.08 38.40 0.37
CA LEU A 121 1.55 37.11 -0.10
C LEU A 121 0.44 36.61 0.83
N SER A 122 -0.73 36.36 0.24
CA SER A 122 -1.90 35.78 0.90
C SER A 122 -2.27 34.46 0.23
N ILE A 123 -2.29 33.37 0.99
CA ILE A 123 -2.67 32.04 0.52
C ILE A 123 -3.84 31.52 1.35
N LYS A 124 -4.92 31.14 0.66
CA LYS A 124 -6.13 30.57 1.28
C LYS A 124 -6.44 29.18 0.72
N PHE A 125 -6.62 28.21 1.60
CA PHE A 125 -7.00 26.83 1.28
C PHE A 125 -8.52 26.68 1.42
N ASN A 126 -9.26 26.56 0.31
CA ASN A 126 -10.72 26.75 0.28
C ASN A 126 -11.55 25.46 0.22
N LYS A 127 -11.05 24.39 -0.42
CA LYS A 127 -11.75 23.11 -0.53
C LYS A 127 -10.77 21.98 -0.33
N ARG A 128 -11.18 21.03 0.51
CA ARG A 128 -10.50 19.79 0.83
C ARG A 128 -11.50 18.65 0.66
N SER A 129 -11.03 17.55 0.10
CA SER A 129 -11.69 16.26 0.20
C SER A 129 -10.61 15.20 0.17
N LEU A 130 -10.81 14.16 0.96
CA LEU A 130 -9.95 12.99 0.98
C LEU A 130 -10.78 11.84 0.43
N ASP A 131 -10.35 11.33 -0.71
CA ASP A 131 -10.85 10.05 -1.21
C ASP A 131 -9.75 9.04 -0.96
N ASP A 132 -10.00 8.07 -0.10
CA ASP A 132 -9.10 6.95 0.02
C ASP A 132 -9.48 5.83 -0.96
N SER A 133 -8.45 5.10 -1.34
CA SER A 133 -8.62 3.77 -1.91
C SER A 133 -7.81 2.82 -1.06
N PHE A 134 -8.00 1.52 -1.28
CA PHE A 134 -7.42 0.45 -0.48
C PHE A 134 -5.94 0.67 -0.02
N LEU A 135 -5.05 1.24 -0.86
CA LEU A 135 -3.65 1.59 -0.50
C LEU A 135 -3.18 2.96 -1.03
N SER A 136 -4.11 3.86 -1.33
CA SER A 136 -3.75 5.23 -1.68
C SER A 136 -4.68 6.23 -1.02
N MET A 137 -4.19 7.43 -0.84
CA MET A 137 -5.01 8.55 -0.44
C MET A 137 -4.93 9.63 -1.51
N THR A 138 -6.08 10.06 -2.00
CA THR A 138 -6.19 11.18 -2.92
C THR A 138 -6.65 12.39 -2.13
N GLY A 139 -5.79 13.40 -2.06
CA GLY A 139 -6.14 14.70 -1.49
C GLY A 139 -6.45 15.68 -2.61
N ASN A 140 -7.57 16.39 -2.46
CA ASN A 140 -7.93 17.53 -3.29
C ASN A 140 -7.68 18.84 -2.54
N LEU A 141 -6.97 19.78 -3.15
CA LEU A 141 -6.70 21.10 -2.57
C LEU A 141 -7.02 22.19 -3.57
N THR A 142 -7.94 23.10 -3.21
CA THR A 142 -8.10 24.37 -3.92
C THR A 142 -7.41 25.48 -3.15
N SER A 143 -6.41 26.11 -3.77
CA SER A 143 -5.67 27.24 -3.20
C SER A 143 -5.97 28.53 -3.97
N ARG A 144 -6.14 29.62 -3.26
CA ARG A 144 -6.17 30.99 -3.80
C ARG A 144 -4.91 31.71 -3.34
N ILE A 145 -4.09 32.11 -4.31
CA ILE A 145 -2.80 32.76 -4.10
C ILE A 145 -2.91 34.19 -4.62
N GLU A 146 -2.67 35.14 -3.73
CA GLU A 146 -2.68 36.57 -4.01
C GLU A 146 -1.32 37.14 -3.67
N LEU A 147 -0.63 37.71 -4.67
CA LEU A 147 0.63 38.41 -4.52
C LEU A 147 0.44 39.87 -4.88
N GLU A 148 0.77 40.76 -3.95
CA GLU A 148 0.82 42.19 -4.18
C GLU A 148 2.28 42.66 -4.14
N ALA A 149 2.68 43.45 -5.14
CA ALA A 149 3.96 44.13 -5.20
C ALA A 149 3.72 45.63 -4.96
N PRO A 150 3.77 46.12 -3.71
CA PRO A 150 3.37 47.50 -3.38
C PRO A 150 4.18 48.56 -4.13
N GLN A 151 5.45 48.26 -4.43
CA GLN A 151 6.35 49.18 -5.14
C GLN A 151 5.93 49.45 -6.60
N THR A 152 5.26 48.50 -7.24
CA THR A 152 4.76 48.64 -8.61
C THR A 152 3.24 48.78 -8.67
N SER A 153 2.55 48.65 -7.53
CA SER A 153 1.08 48.54 -7.42
C SER A 153 0.48 47.37 -8.21
N SER A 154 1.31 46.39 -8.58
CA SER A 154 0.90 45.23 -9.35
C SER A 154 0.29 44.19 -8.41
N ARG A 155 -0.79 43.56 -8.87
CA ARG A 155 -1.51 42.53 -8.14
C ARG A 155 -1.71 41.34 -9.02
N PHE A 156 -1.38 40.18 -8.48
CA PHE A 156 -1.58 38.92 -9.16
C PHE A 156 -2.44 38.02 -8.28
N ASN A 157 -3.48 37.45 -8.86
CA ASN A 157 -4.42 36.60 -8.15
C ASN A 157 -4.71 35.38 -9.01
N LYS A 158 -4.52 34.21 -8.44
CA LYS A 158 -4.80 32.95 -9.11
C LYS A 158 -5.41 31.95 -8.15
N THR A 159 -6.40 31.22 -8.67
CA THR A 159 -6.97 30.07 -7.98
C THR A 159 -6.53 28.82 -8.71
N VAL A 160 -5.87 27.92 -7.99
CA VAL A 160 -5.32 26.67 -8.53
C VAL A 160 -5.94 25.49 -7.79
N ARG A 161 -6.17 24.40 -8.52
CA ARG A 161 -6.65 23.14 -7.98
C ARG A 161 -5.55 22.10 -8.12
N TYR A 162 -5.32 21.36 -7.05
CA TYR A 162 -4.36 20.27 -6.97
C TYR A 162 -5.10 19.00 -6.58
N GLU A 163 -4.82 17.92 -7.28
CA GLU A 163 -5.26 16.57 -6.96
C GLU A 163 -4.00 15.73 -6.85
N ASN A 164 -3.68 15.27 -5.64
CA ASN A 164 -2.48 14.51 -5.36
C ASN A 164 -2.86 13.15 -4.79
N GLN A 165 -2.37 12.10 -5.43
CA GLN A 165 -2.52 10.73 -4.94
C GLN A 165 -1.21 10.28 -4.31
N VAL A 166 -1.25 9.90 -3.03
CA VAL A 166 -0.11 9.32 -2.32
C VAL A 166 -0.30 7.82 -2.13
N SER A 167 0.72 7.05 -2.49
CA SER A 167 0.74 5.61 -2.19
C SER A 167 1.19 5.38 -0.75
N LEU A 168 0.50 4.47 -0.08
CA LEU A 168 0.81 4.04 1.29
C LEU A 168 1.55 2.71 1.32
N VAL A 169 1.95 2.19 0.17
CA VAL A 169 2.82 1.01 0.06
C VAL A 169 4.12 1.29 0.83
N GLY A 170 4.50 0.35 1.70
CA GLY A 170 5.66 0.48 2.58
C GLY A 170 5.37 1.07 3.96
N LEU A 171 4.17 1.62 4.20
CA LEU A 171 3.71 1.95 5.55
C LEU A 171 3.16 0.70 6.27
N GLU A 172 3.11 0.77 7.60
CA GLU A 172 2.55 -0.28 8.46
C GLU A 172 1.01 -0.24 8.45
N ASP A 173 0.35 -1.39 8.63
CA ASP A 173 -1.13 -1.47 8.68
C ASP A 173 -1.70 -1.32 10.09
N THR A 174 -2.73 -0.49 10.24
CA THR A 174 -3.40 -0.23 11.53
C THR A 174 -4.27 -1.37 12.04
N MET A 175 -4.74 -2.27 11.18
CA MET A 175 -5.73 -3.28 11.59
C MET A 175 -5.11 -4.52 12.24
N LEU A 176 -3.81 -4.57 12.50
CA LEU A 176 -3.22 -5.58 13.38
C LEU A 176 -3.18 -4.98 14.77
N PHE A 177 -4.26 -5.14 15.54
CA PHE A 177 -4.29 -4.66 16.91
C PHE A 177 -3.17 -5.33 17.71
N SER A 178 -2.18 -4.49 17.99
CA SER A 178 -1.45 -4.40 19.25
C SER A 178 -2.40 -4.72 20.41
N ARG A 179 -2.16 -5.85 21.07
CA ARG A 179 -2.48 -6.00 22.47
C ARG A 179 -1.16 -6.16 23.19
N SER A 180 -0.74 -5.06 23.84
CA SER A 180 0.40 -4.93 24.74
C SER A 180 1.78 -5.34 24.20
N ASP A 181 2.64 -4.34 24.04
CA ASP A 181 4.11 -4.40 24.08
C ASP A 181 4.88 -5.31 23.10
N GLU A 182 4.23 -6.09 22.23
CA GLU A 182 4.93 -6.86 21.19
C GLU A 182 4.29 -6.71 19.80
N THR A 183 5.05 -6.02 18.94
CA THR A 183 4.66 -5.46 17.65
C THR A 183 4.42 -6.48 16.52
N TYR A 184 3.19 -6.59 16.00
CA TYR A 184 2.94 -7.11 14.64
C TYR A 184 2.98 -5.96 13.64
N ARG A 185 4.15 -5.75 13.05
CA ARG A 185 4.32 -4.78 11.96
C ARG A 185 4.23 -5.49 10.63
N ASN A 186 3.07 -5.40 9.97
CA ASN A 186 3.00 -5.76 8.55
C ASN A 186 3.18 -4.48 7.73
N LYS A 187 4.32 -4.40 7.03
CA LYS A 187 4.52 -3.41 5.98
C LYS A 187 3.92 -3.94 4.70
N TYR A 188 3.09 -3.12 4.05
CA TYR A 188 2.50 -3.51 2.79
C TYR A 188 3.52 -3.53 1.67
N ARG A 189 3.93 -4.73 1.27
CA ARG A 189 4.67 -4.97 0.03
C ARG A 189 3.81 -5.81 -0.90
N ARG A 190 3.59 -5.35 -2.12
CA ARG A 190 2.88 -6.16 -3.13
C ARG A 190 3.71 -7.40 -3.44
N CYS A 191 3.06 -8.57 -3.49
CA CYS A 191 3.74 -9.77 -3.95
C CYS A 191 4.17 -9.62 -5.42
N SER A 192 5.28 -10.26 -5.81
CA SER A 192 5.75 -10.27 -7.20
C SER A 192 4.92 -11.18 -8.12
N PHE A 193 3.97 -11.92 -7.55
CA PHE A 193 3.06 -12.83 -8.21
C PHE A 193 1.62 -12.42 -7.94
N ARG A 194 0.70 -12.90 -8.78
CA ARG A 194 -0.72 -12.51 -8.73
C ARG A 194 -1.59 -13.53 -7.98
N LYS A 195 -1.19 -14.81 -7.97
CA LYS A 195 -1.95 -15.90 -7.35
C LYS A 195 -1.15 -16.55 -6.23
N PRO A 196 -1.78 -16.99 -5.12
CA PRO A 196 -1.08 -17.67 -4.03
C PRO A 196 -0.65 -19.10 -4.39
N ALA A 197 -1.32 -19.70 -5.38
CA ALA A 197 -0.98 -20.99 -5.96
C ALA A 197 -1.48 -21.08 -7.42
N GLU A 198 -0.83 -21.91 -8.24
CA GLU A 198 -1.15 -22.12 -9.65
C GLU A 198 -1.09 -23.62 -9.98
N LYS A 199 -2.07 -24.14 -10.74
CA LYS A 199 -2.09 -25.56 -11.12
C LYS A 199 -0.98 -25.77 -12.17
N ILE A 200 -0.08 -26.71 -11.90
CA ILE A 200 1.00 -27.08 -12.81
C ILE A 200 0.52 -28.22 -13.71
N THR A 201 -0.03 -29.27 -13.09
CA THR A 201 -0.44 -30.49 -13.80
C THR A 201 -1.55 -31.20 -13.01
N ASP A 202 -2.15 -32.19 -13.64
CA ASP A 202 -3.10 -33.12 -13.03
C ASP A 202 -2.79 -34.55 -13.48
N GLY A 203 -3.38 -35.52 -12.79
CA GLY A 203 -3.16 -36.94 -13.04
C GLY A 203 -4.27 -37.78 -12.43
N THR A 204 -3.93 -38.98 -11.99
CA THR A 204 -4.83 -39.86 -11.23
C THR A 204 -4.32 -40.00 -9.81
N VAL A 205 -5.22 -40.05 -8.83
CA VAL A 205 -4.85 -40.11 -7.41
C VAL A 205 -5.20 -41.48 -6.80
N SER A 206 -4.24 -42.10 -6.11
CA SER A 206 -4.47 -43.39 -5.44
C SER A 206 -5.00 -43.26 -4.00
N ASN A 207 -4.77 -42.10 -3.35
CA ASN A 207 -5.25 -41.81 -2.00
C ASN A 207 -5.75 -40.36 -1.85
N GLN A 208 -6.91 -40.20 -1.20
CA GLN A 208 -7.53 -38.90 -0.95
C GLN A 208 -6.82 -38.11 0.16
N GLY A 209 -6.98 -36.78 0.15
CA GLY A 209 -6.39 -35.88 1.13
C GLY A 209 -5.56 -34.79 0.48
N ALA A 210 -4.88 -33.98 1.31
CA ALA A 210 -3.99 -32.92 0.87
C ALA A 210 -2.60 -33.11 1.48
N THR A 211 -1.56 -32.77 0.73
CA THR A 211 -0.20 -32.68 1.28
C THR A 211 0.55 -31.49 0.68
N PHE A 212 1.56 -31.02 1.39
CA PHE A 212 2.40 -29.89 1.03
C PHE A 212 3.86 -30.25 1.26
N GLY A 213 4.76 -29.80 0.38
CA GLY A 213 6.19 -30.00 0.55
C GLY A 213 7.00 -29.47 -0.62
N LYS A 214 8.32 -29.44 -0.46
CA LYS A 214 9.25 -29.07 -1.52
C LYS A 214 9.42 -30.21 -2.51
N ALA A 215 9.26 -29.92 -3.80
CA ALA A 215 9.58 -30.81 -4.88
C ALA A 215 11.02 -31.30 -4.77
N THR A 216 11.23 -32.61 -4.89
CA THR A 216 12.56 -33.18 -5.01
C THR A 216 12.57 -34.37 -5.95
N ARG A 217 13.61 -34.43 -6.78
CA ARG A 217 13.93 -35.56 -7.66
C ARG A 217 15.00 -36.45 -7.04
N ASN A 218 15.58 -36.03 -5.90
CA ASN A 218 16.62 -36.76 -5.20
C ASN A 218 16.11 -38.13 -4.72
N LYS A 219 16.93 -39.17 -4.87
CA LYS A 219 16.54 -40.56 -4.63
C LYS A 219 16.69 -41.00 -3.18
N ASP A 220 17.56 -40.34 -2.40
CA ASP A 220 18.15 -40.97 -1.20
C ASP A 220 17.95 -40.21 0.13
N SER A 221 17.31 -39.03 0.15
CA SER A 221 17.08 -38.26 1.39
C SER A 221 15.60 -37.85 1.58
N GLY A 222 14.76 -38.87 1.77
CA GLY A 222 13.35 -38.68 2.10
C GLY A 222 13.17 -37.92 3.41
N ASN A 223 12.29 -36.91 3.38
CA ASN A 223 11.75 -36.29 4.58
C ASN A 223 10.22 -36.31 4.44
N LYS A 224 9.58 -37.21 5.20
CA LYS A 224 8.12 -37.46 5.20
C LYS A 224 7.29 -36.23 5.50
N GLU A 225 7.89 -35.20 6.10
CA GLU A 225 7.16 -34.02 6.59
C GLU A 225 7.35 -32.80 5.70
N GLU A 226 8.34 -32.79 4.81
CA GLU A 226 8.77 -31.55 4.13
C GLU A 226 8.95 -31.68 2.62
N LYS A 227 9.03 -32.89 2.08
CA LYS A 227 9.40 -33.11 0.68
C LYS A 227 8.34 -33.90 -0.08
N ILE A 228 8.13 -33.53 -1.34
CA ILE A 228 7.32 -34.25 -2.32
C ILE A 228 8.26 -34.84 -3.36
N LEU A 229 8.21 -36.15 -3.54
CA LEU A 229 9.00 -36.83 -4.56
C LEU A 229 8.41 -36.58 -5.95
N VAL A 230 9.23 -36.15 -6.89
CA VAL A 230 8.89 -35.99 -8.31
C VAL A 230 9.74 -36.97 -9.10
N THR A 231 9.10 -37.85 -9.89
CA THR A 231 9.79 -38.96 -10.57
C THR A 231 9.14 -39.29 -11.91
N ASP A 232 9.94 -39.74 -12.87
CA ASP A 232 9.41 -40.04 -14.21
C ASP A 232 8.87 -41.49 -14.32
N GLY A 233 9.20 -42.33 -13.34
CA GLY A 233 8.74 -43.72 -13.25
C GLY A 233 8.20 -44.05 -11.87
N GLU A 234 7.60 -45.23 -11.73
CA GLU A 234 7.04 -45.71 -10.47
C GLU A 234 8.17 -45.92 -9.43
N PRO A 235 8.16 -45.20 -8.29
CA PRO A 235 9.06 -45.50 -7.20
C PRO A 235 8.59 -46.78 -6.48
N ASN A 236 9.50 -47.48 -5.80
CA ASN A 236 9.07 -48.56 -4.91
C ASN A 236 8.36 -48.01 -3.66
N SER A 237 7.60 -48.87 -2.98
CA SER A 237 6.78 -48.48 -1.81
C SER A 237 7.58 -47.85 -0.68
N SER A 238 8.77 -48.37 -0.36
CA SER A 238 9.65 -47.82 0.67
C SER A 238 10.05 -46.37 0.36
N ARG A 239 10.40 -46.13 -0.91
CA ARG A 239 10.82 -44.82 -1.39
C ARG A 239 9.66 -43.84 -1.43
N ALA A 240 8.50 -44.20 -1.99
CA ALA A 240 7.32 -43.33 -2.01
C ALA A 240 6.90 -42.93 -0.59
N ASN A 241 6.92 -43.90 0.33
CA ASN A 241 6.56 -43.69 1.72
C ASN A 241 7.56 -42.80 2.46
N ALA A 242 8.78 -42.56 1.97
CA ALA A 242 9.77 -41.70 2.63
C ALA A 242 9.48 -40.19 2.46
N TYR A 243 8.44 -39.81 1.70
CA TYR A 243 8.07 -38.44 1.38
C TYR A 243 6.64 -38.11 1.84
N ALA A 244 6.33 -36.82 1.92
CA ALA A 244 4.99 -36.33 2.28
C ALA A 244 3.94 -36.65 1.20
N GLY A 245 4.39 -36.78 -0.05
CA GLY A 245 3.63 -37.21 -1.20
C GLY A 245 4.54 -37.50 -2.39
N THR A 246 3.98 -38.07 -3.44
CA THR A 246 4.70 -38.38 -4.68
C THR A 246 3.89 -37.95 -5.91
N VAL A 247 4.59 -37.40 -6.91
CA VAL A 247 4.07 -37.11 -8.24
C VAL A 247 4.90 -37.89 -9.24
N ALA A 248 4.24 -38.73 -10.05
CA ALA A 248 4.89 -39.58 -11.03
C ALA A 248 4.27 -39.41 -12.42
N SER A 249 5.10 -39.44 -13.47
CA SER A 249 4.59 -39.49 -14.85
C SER A 249 4.21 -40.89 -15.32
N SER A 250 4.51 -41.93 -14.54
CA SER A 250 4.06 -43.29 -14.82
C SER A 250 2.53 -43.38 -14.75
N ASN A 251 1.89 -44.07 -15.70
CA ASN A 251 0.44 -44.30 -15.70
C ASN A 251 0.02 -45.49 -14.81
N GLU A 252 0.95 -46.05 -14.05
CA GLU A 252 0.73 -47.22 -13.19
C GLU A 252 0.15 -46.76 -11.84
N ASP A 253 -0.99 -47.35 -11.45
CA ASP A 253 -1.58 -47.16 -10.12
C ASP A 253 -0.71 -47.90 -9.10
N PRO A 254 -0.11 -47.21 -8.12
CA PRO A 254 0.77 -47.86 -7.17
C PRO A 254 -0.02 -48.85 -6.29
N GLU A 255 0.54 -50.04 -6.09
CA GLU A 255 -0.06 -51.04 -5.19
C GLU A 255 -0.10 -50.57 -3.72
N TYR A 256 0.69 -49.54 -3.38
CA TYR A 256 0.84 -49.01 -2.02
C TYR A 256 0.07 -47.69 -1.84
N LYS A 257 -0.79 -47.63 -0.81
CA LYS A 257 -1.74 -46.51 -0.59
C LYS A 257 -1.44 -45.65 0.64
N ASN A 258 -0.25 -45.75 1.22
CA ASN A 258 0.05 -45.18 2.55
C ASN A 258 0.36 -43.68 2.55
N THR A 259 0.74 -43.12 1.39
CA THR A 259 1.01 -41.70 1.18
C THR A 259 0.24 -41.19 -0.02
N LYS A 260 0.04 -39.88 -0.10
CA LYS A 260 -0.61 -39.29 -1.26
C LYS A 260 0.26 -39.46 -2.51
N TYR A 261 -0.33 -40.02 -3.57
CA TYR A 261 0.37 -40.33 -4.82
C TYR A 261 -0.49 -39.88 -6.00
N ILE A 262 0.09 -39.06 -6.88
CA ILE A 262 -0.52 -38.64 -8.14
C ILE A 262 0.32 -39.22 -9.28
N PHE A 263 -0.33 -39.92 -10.21
CA PHE A 263 0.32 -40.65 -11.30
C PHE A 263 -0.26 -40.27 -12.65
N GLY A 264 0.47 -40.54 -13.73
CA GLY A 264 0.15 -40.05 -15.07
C GLY A 264 0.18 -38.52 -15.19
N ALA A 265 0.90 -37.85 -14.29
CA ALA A 265 1.04 -36.39 -14.28
C ALA A 265 2.25 -35.94 -15.11
N GLU A 266 2.16 -34.75 -15.71
CA GLU A 266 3.30 -34.16 -16.42
C GLU A 266 4.31 -33.57 -15.41
N THR A 267 5.45 -34.24 -15.25
CA THR A 267 6.46 -33.85 -14.26
C THR A 267 7.52 -32.91 -14.82
N ALA A 268 7.56 -32.65 -16.13
CA ALA A 268 8.63 -31.89 -16.77
C ALA A 268 8.73 -30.45 -16.26
N ASP A 269 7.59 -29.81 -16.01
CA ASP A 269 7.49 -28.41 -15.58
C ASP A 269 7.68 -28.21 -14.06
N ILE A 270 7.88 -29.29 -13.29
CA ILE A 270 8.08 -29.22 -11.84
C ILE A 270 9.57 -29.05 -11.51
N GLU A 271 9.95 -27.90 -10.96
CA GLU A 271 11.35 -27.58 -10.63
C GLU A 271 11.77 -28.16 -9.26
N GLU A 272 13.06 -28.51 -9.11
CA GLU A 272 13.62 -28.93 -7.81
C GLU A 272 13.51 -27.80 -6.78
N GLY A 273 12.98 -28.10 -5.59
CA GLY A 273 12.86 -27.16 -4.47
C GLY A 273 11.62 -26.26 -4.49
N GLU A 274 10.81 -26.34 -5.55
CA GLU A 274 9.51 -25.66 -5.66
C GLU A 274 8.55 -26.12 -4.55
N ASP A 275 7.84 -25.20 -3.92
CA ASP A 275 6.84 -25.55 -2.91
C ASP A 275 5.58 -26.06 -3.63
N LEU A 276 5.16 -27.30 -3.39
CA LEU A 276 4.01 -27.94 -4.04
C LEU A 276 2.87 -28.19 -3.07
N ILE A 277 1.65 -28.11 -3.59
CA ILE A 277 0.42 -28.61 -2.96
C ILE A 277 -0.13 -29.73 -3.82
N LEU A 278 -0.32 -30.91 -3.24
CA LEU A 278 -1.05 -32.00 -3.89
C LEU A 278 -2.46 -32.05 -3.32
N TYR A 279 -3.47 -31.74 -4.12
CA TYR A 279 -4.87 -31.77 -3.70
C TYR A 279 -5.74 -32.46 -4.74
N ARG A 280 -6.55 -33.43 -4.32
CA ARG A 280 -7.20 -34.42 -5.20
C ARG A 280 -6.19 -34.99 -6.21
N ASP A 281 -6.52 -34.97 -7.48
CA ASP A 281 -5.78 -35.36 -8.67
C ASP A 281 -4.86 -34.25 -9.22
N GLN A 282 -4.75 -33.11 -8.54
CA GLN A 282 -4.05 -31.94 -9.04
C GLN A 282 -2.77 -31.63 -8.28
N VAL A 283 -1.80 -31.10 -9.01
CA VAL A 283 -0.49 -30.63 -8.52
C VAL A 283 -0.42 -29.12 -8.72
N TRP A 284 -0.16 -28.39 -7.64
CA TRP A 284 -0.13 -26.93 -7.63
C TRP A 284 1.22 -26.40 -7.17
N SER A 285 1.74 -25.40 -7.88
CA SER A 285 2.85 -24.54 -7.43
C SER A 285 2.31 -23.63 -6.34
N SER A 286 2.99 -23.58 -5.20
CA SER A 286 2.60 -22.80 -4.03
C SER A 286 3.55 -21.63 -3.80
N ARG A 287 3.01 -20.42 -3.69
CA ARG A 287 3.76 -19.21 -3.30
C ARG A 287 3.46 -18.77 -1.86
N ILE A 288 2.71 -19.58 -1.12
CA ILE A 288 2.20 -19.22 0.20
C ILE A 288 3.30 -18.99 1.22
N ARG A 289 4.31 -19.86 1.27
CA ARG A 289 5.50 -19.64 2.11
C ARG A 289 6.22 -18.34 1.76
N GLN A 290 6.23 -17.96 0.49
CA GLN A 290 6.78 -16.67 0.08
C GLN A 290 5.92 -15.51 0.59
N ILE A 291 4.58 -15.61 0.55
CA ILE A 291 3.68 -14.60 1.15
C ILE A 291 3.97 -14.42 2.64
N ILE A 292 4.06 -15.52 3.39
CA ILE A 292 4.34 -15.53 4.84
C ILE A 292 5.71 -14.93 5.15
N ASN A 293 6.75 -15.45 4.51
CA ASN A 293 8.13 -15.05 4.81
C ASN A 293 8.43 -13.61 4.43
N THR A 294 7.79 -13.11 3.37
CA THR A 294 8.00 -11.73 2.90
C THR A 294 6.99 -10.73 3.47
N GLY A 295 5.93 -11.20 4.13
CA GLY A 295 4.83 -10.37 4.59
C GLY A 295 4.13 -9.62 3.44
N CYS A 296 4.16 -10.17 2.22
CA CYS A 296 3.57 -9.51 1.06
C CYS A 296 2.05 -9.70 1.02
N TYR A 297 1.38 -8.88 0.22
CA TYR A 297 -0.08 -8.95 0.03
C TYR A 297 -0.47 -9.20 -1.43
N LEU A 298 -1.66 -9.78 -1.61
CA LEU A 298 -2.35 -9.90 -2.90
C LEU A 298 -3.59 -9.00 -2.90
N LYS A 299 -3.92 -8.43 -4.07
CA LYS A 299 -5.17 -7.66 -4.26
C LYS A 299 -6.37 -8.62 -4.30
N SER A 300 -7.51 -8.20 -3.76
CA SER A 300 -8.71 -9.04 -3.61
C SER A 300 -9.56 -9.24 -4.87
N ASN A 301 -9.16 -8.67 -6.02
CA ASN A 301 -9.70 -9.12 -7.31
C ASN A 301 -9.42 -10.61 -7.58
N VAL A 302 -8.62 -11.25 -6.72
CA VAL A 302 -8.33 -12.68 -6.68
C VAL A 302 -9.21 -13.43 -5.66
N THR A 303 -10.09 -12.80 -4.88
CA THR A 303 -10.98 -13.54 -3.94
C THR A 303 -12.44 -13.11 -3.97
N GLY A 304 -12.79 -12.03 -4.68
CA GLY A 304 -14.17 -11.53 -4.75
C GLY A 304 -14.69 -10.89 -3.46
N GLU A 305 -13.84 -10.79 -2.43
CA GLU A 305 -14.15 -10.16 -1.14
C GLU A 305 -13.57 -8.73 -1.11
N THR A 306 -14.38 -7.73 -0.72
CA THR A 306 -14.00 -6.32 -0.68
C THR A 306 -13.74 -5.87 0.75
N GLY A 307 -12.69 -5.06 0.98
CA GLY A 307 -12.27 -4.68 2.33
C GLY A 307 -12.44 -3.21 2.72
N PRO A 308 -12.30 -2.85 4.00
CA PRO A 308 -12.27 -1.48 4.45
C PRO A 308 -11.14 -0.74 3.75
N GLY A 309 -11.45 0.45 3.28
CA GLY A 309 -10.50 1.47 2.87
C GLY A 309 -9.58 1.85 4.02
N LEU A 310 -8.57 2.66 3.72
CA LEU A 310 -7.64 3.11 4.74
C LEU A 310 -8.35 3.83 5.89
N MET A 311 -9.35 4.65 5.59
CA MET A 311 -10.02 5.46 6.59
C MET A 311 -10.71 4.57 7.63
N GLU A 312 -11.47 3.58 7.16
CA GLU A 312 -12.11 2.61 8.03
C GLU A 312 -11.08 1.82 8.84
N ARG A 313 -9.94 1.47 8.24
CA ARG A 313 -8.84 0.81 8.95
C ARG A 313 -8.24 1.66 10.06
N MET A 314 -8.13 2.98 9.87
CA MET A 314 -7.64 3.92 10.89
C MET A 314 -8.65 4.09 12.02
N GLU A 315 -9.95 4.03 11.70
CA GLU A 315 -11.06 4.14 12.64
C GLU A 315 -11.46 2.81 13.31
N ASN A 316 -10.71 1.73 13.04
CA ASN A 316 -11.06 0.37 13.48
C ASN A 316 -12.45 -0.12 13.01
N LYS A 317 -12.96 0.43 11.90
CA LYS A 317 -14.14 -0.07 11.21
C LYS A 317 -13.70 -1.21 10.30
N LEU A 318 -14.01 -2.44 10.70
CA LEU A 318 -13.54 -3.64 9.99
C LEU A 318 -14.42 -4.03 8.78
N GLN A 319 -15.40 -3.18 8.44
CA GLN A 319 -16.39 -3.41 7.39
C GLN A 319 -16.02 -2.59 6.15
N ALA A 320 -16.11 -3.22 4.98
CA ALA A 320 -16.02 -2.51 3.71
C ALA A 320 -17.29 -1.69 3.49
N GLN A 321 -17.15 -0.47 2.98
CA GLN A 321 -18.30 0.30 2.50
C GLN A 321 -18.84 -0.31 1.18
N GLU A 322 -20.08 0.02 0.82
CA GLU A 322 -20.73 -0.53 -0.39
C GLU A 322 -20.02 -0.11 -1.69
N ASN A 323 -19.30 1.01 -1.68
CA ASN A 323 -18.51 1.52 -2.80
C ASN A 323 -17.10 0.92 -2.90
N GLU A 324 -16.66 0.14 -1.90
CA GLU A 324 -15.35 -0.50 -1.91
C GLU A 324 -15.35 -1.73 -2.82
N THR A 325 -14.45 -1.71 -3.81
CA THR A 325 -14.34 -2.75 -4.85
C THR A 325 -13.02 -3.52 -4.79
N GLU A 326 -12.07 -3.07 -3.96
CA GLU A 326 -10.77 -3.70 -3.77
C GLU A 326 -10.56 -4.08 -2.28
N GLY A 327 -9.60 -4.96 -2.03
CA GLY A 327 -9.31 -5.48 -0.70
C GLY A 327 -7.94 -6.15 -0.67
N LEU A 328 -7.54 -6.58 0.52
CA LEU A 328 -6.24 -7.20 0.76
C LEU A 328 -6.37 -8.59 1.32
N LEU A 329 -5.60 -9.50 0.73
CA LEU A 329 -5.26 -10.76 1.36
C LEU A 329 -3.83 -10.68 1.87
N THR A 330 -3.66 -10.84 3.17
CA THR A 330 -2.35 -11.13 3.78
C THR A 330 -2.43 -12.34 4.69
N ILE A 331 -1.27 -12.97 4.90
CA ILE A 331 -1.12 -14.13 5.77
C ILE A 331 -0.42 -13.69 7.06
N ILE A 332 -1.00 -14.07 8.20
CA ILE A 332 -0.47 -13.80 9.53
C ILE A 332 0.07 -15.10 10.11
N ASP A 333 1.31 -15.07 10.59
CA ASP A 333 1.88 -16.14 11.40
C ASP A 333 1.33 -16.07 12.83
N LYS A 334 0.37 -16.95 13.14
CA LYS A 334 -0.27 -17.10 14.44
C LYS A 334 0.68 -17.51 15.54
N LYS A 335 1.82 -18.18 15.25
CA LYS A 335 2.82 -18.48 16.30
C LYS A 335 3.42 -17.22 16.88
N ARG A 336 3.38 -16.14 16.11
CA ARG A 336 3.83 -14.85 16.60
C ARG A 336 2.80 -14.21 17.48
N LEU A 337 1.49 -14.51 17.35
CA LEU A 337 0.36 -13.88 18.09
C LEU A 337 0.44 -14.10 19.61
N PRO A 338 -0.20 -13.27 20.45
CA PRO A 338 -0.31 -13.55 21.89
C PRO A 338 -0.93 -14.93 22.13
N GLU A 339 -0.49 -15.62 23.18
CA GLU A 339 -0.89 -17.01 23.47
C GLU A 339 -2.42 -17.19 23.51
N GLU A 340 -3.16 -16.18 23.98
CA GLU A 340 -4.64 -16.13 24.01
C GLU A 340 -5.31 -16.16 22.62
N LEU A 341 -4.57 -15.81 21.56
CA LEU A 341 -4.99 -15.87 20.17
C LEU A 341 -4.38 -17.08 19.42
N GLN A 342 -3.48 -17.83 20.07
CA GLN A 342 -2.95 -19.09 19.55
C GLN A 342 -3.94 -20.23 19.85
N TYR A 343 -4.39 -20.93 18.81
CA TYR A 343 -5.29 -22.07 18.97
C TYR A 343 -4.52 -23.38 18.72
N PRO A 344 -4.19 -24.17 19.76
CA PRO A 344 -3.46 -25.42 19.58
C PRO A 344 -4.22 -26.40 18.68
N GLY A 345 -3.50 -27.03 17.75
CA GLY A 345 -4.05 -27.99 16.77
C GLY A 345 -4.69 -27.38 15.51
N ARG A 346 -4.49 -26.08 15.25
CA ARG A 346 -4.92 -25.40 14.02
C ARG A 346 -3.72 -24.90 13.22
N SER A 347 -3.90 -24.63 11.93
CA SER A 347 -2.88 -23.96 11.10
C SER A 347 -2.36 -22.72 11.83
N SER A 348 -1.04 -22.60 12.01
CA SER A 348 -0.45 -21.36 12.55
C SER A 348 -0.47 -20.22 11.55
N ILE A 349 -1.22 -20.35 10.46
CA ILE A 349 -1.42 -19.31 9.47
C ILE A 349 -2.87 -18.86 9.54
N GLY A 350 -3.05 -17.56 9.74
CA GLY A 350 -4.32 -16.86 9.64
C GLY A 350 -4.35 -16.07 8.35
N TYR A 351 -5.54 -15.85 7.82
CA TYR A 351 -5.74 -14.91 6.74
C TYR A 351 -6.33 -13.64 7.29
N LYS A 352 -6.04 -12.52 6.66
CA LYS A 352 -6.77 -11.30 6.88
C LYS A 352 -7.41 -10.94 5.56
N TYR A 353 -8.69 -11.27 5.47
CA TYR A 353 -9.61 -10.78 4.49
C TYR A 353 -10.58 -9.86 5.19
N PHE A 354 -11.28 -9.09 4.39
CA PHE A 354 -12.27 -8.18 4.87
C PHE A 354 -13.52 -8.43 4.03
N ARG A 355 -14.60 -8.89 4.68
CA ARG A 355 -16.01 -8.48 4.54
C ARG A 355 -16.91 -9.23 5.55
N SER A 356 -18.10 -8.66 5.80
CA SER A 356 -19.10 -8.93 6.86
C SER A 356 -19.88 -10.25 6.70
N ASP A 357 -20.75 -10.77 7.58
CA ASP A 357 -21.58 -10.28 8.70
C ASP A 357 -21.67 -11.39 9.78
N GLU A 358 -22.17 -11.03 10.96
CA GLU A 358 -22.16 -11.80 12.22
C GLU A 358 -20.93 -11.53 13.09
N GLY A 359 -21.17 -11.05 14.31
CA GLY A 359 -20.13 -10.80 15.29
C GLY A 359 -19.25 -12.03 15.52
N LYS A 360 -18.08 -12.03 14.86
CA LYS A 360 -16.89 -12.82 15.17
C LYS A 360 -15.73 -12.30 14.32
N LYS A 361 -14.77 -11.68 15.01
CA LYS A 361 -13.30 -11.61 14.81
C LYS A 361 -12.78 -11.55 13.37
N ILE A 362 -11.76 -10.70 13.16
CA ILE A 362 -10.76 -10.76 12.07
C ILE A 362 -10.75 -12.16 11.45
N ALA A 363 -10.96 -12.28 10.13
CA ALA A 363 -11.09 -13.53 9.38
C ALA A 363 -9.81 -14.40 9.33
N GLY A 364 -9.07 -14.45 10.45
CA GLY A 364 -7.94 -15.30 10.76
C GLY A 364 -8.10 -16.09 12.06
N LEU A 365 -9.26 -16.10 12.74
CA LEU A 365 -9.42 -16.79 14.03
C LEU A 365 -10.74 -17.57 14.18
N THR A 366 -11.03 -18.50 13.28
CA THR A 366 -11.93 -19.65 13.55
C THR A 366 -11.41 -20.88 12.80
N GLY A 367 -10.89 -21.89 13.51
CA GLY A 367 -10.67 -23.22 12.93
C GLY A 367 -11.78 -24.15 13.36
N ASN A 368 -12.47 -24.78 12.43
CA ASN A 368 -13.44 -25.79 12.83
C ASN A 368 -12.70 -27.10 13.15
N LYS A 369 -13.19 -27.78 14.19
CA LYS A 369 -12.62 -29.04 14.71
C LYS A 369 -12.89 -30.17 13.72
N SER A 370 -11.86 -30.72 13.08
CA SER A 370 -11.73 -32.16 12.78
C SER A 370 -10.43 -32.43 12.00
N PHE A 371 -10.04 -33.70 11.95
CA PHE A 371 -8.81 -34.33 11.47
C PHE A 371 -7.73 -34.59 12.53
N ASP A 372 -7.25 -35.83 12.43
CA ASP A 372 -6.67 -36.70 13.44
C ASP A 372 -5.40 -36.17 14.12
N LYS A 373 -5.33 -36.47 15.43
CA LYS A 373 -4.27 -36.04 16.36
C LYS A 373 -3.02 -36.94 16.39
N ASN A 374 -2.93 -37.98 15.56
CA ASN A 374 -2.00 -39.11 15.80
C ASN A 374 -0.87 -39.34 14.76
N ARG A 375 -0.20 -38.31 14.23
CA ARG A 375 1.01 -38.45 13.39
C ARG A 375 2.16 -37.58 13.88
N ASP A 376 2.96 -38.11 14.81
CA ASP A 376 4.14 -37.52 15.49
C ASP A 376 5.30 -37.01 14.59
N GLY A 377 4.96 -36.23 13.57
CA GLY A 377 5.85 -35.52 12.65
C GLY A 377 5.33 -34.11 12.36
N TYR A 378 4.69 -33.52 13.37
CA TYR A 378 3.80 -32.37 13.22
C TYR A 378 4.60 -31.05 13.22
N ARG A 379 4.68 -30.40 12.06
CA ARG A 379 5.02 -28.97 12.02
C ARG A 379 3.76 -28.13 12.14
N GLU A 380 3.68 -27.35 13.22
CA GLU A 380 2.62 -26.38 13.46
C GLU A 380 2.59 -25.23 12.44
N ASP A 381 3.56 -25.12 11.51
CA ASP A 381 3.85 -23.90 10.73
C ASP A 381 2.94 -23.64 9.51
N PHE A 382 2.28 -24.64 8.91
CA PHE A 382 1.26 -24.46 7.86
C PHE A 382 0.46 -25.75 7.62
N ARG A 383 -0.88 -25.67 7.64
CA ARG A 383 -1.77 -26.80 7.31
C ARG A 383 -2.69 -26.43 6.16
N LEU A 384 -2.74 -27.27 5.13
CA LEU A 384 -3.76 -27.20 4.09
C LEU A 384 -5.01 -27.96 4.56
N ASP A 385 -5.95 -27.26 5.19
CA ASP A 385 -7.28 -27.81 5.50
C ASP A 385 -8.32 -27.39 4.45
N GLU A 386 -9.53 -27.94 4.55
CA GLU A 386 -10.63 -27.71 3.60
C GLU A 386 -10.97 -26.22 3.45
N GLN A 387 -10.81 -25.43 4.52
CA GLN A 387 -11.01 -23.99 4.49
C GLN A 387 -9.92 -23.30 3.64
N HIS A 388 -8.67 -23.75 3.70
CA HIS A 388 -7.58 -23.20 2.87
C HIS A 388 -7.82 -23.54 1.39
N ILE A 389 -8.31 -24.75 1.12
CA ILE A 389 -8.62 -25.23 -0.22
C ILE A 389 -9.79 -24.45 -0.84
N GLU A 390 -10.88 -24.28 -0.10
CA GLU A 390 -12.05 -23.52 -0.53
C GLU A 390 -11.71 -22.03 -0.74
N LYS A 391 -11.00 -21.42 0.22
CA LYS A 391 -10.61 -20.00 0.15
C LYS A 391 -9.63 -19.68 -0.98
N TRP A 392 -8.79 -20.63 -1.37
CA TRP A 392 -7.86 -20.45 -2.49
C TRP A 392 -8.40 -21.00 -3.80
N ASN A 393 -9.66 -21.44 -3.79
CA ASN A 393 -10.34 -22.01 -4.93
C ASN A 393 -9.55 -23.18 -5.57
N LEU A 394 -8.81 -23.94 -4.77
CA LEU A 394 -8.06 -25.12 -5.20
C LEU A 394 -8.97 -26.30 -5.58
N ASN A 395 -10.29 -26.11 -5.46
CA ASN A 395 -11.32 -27.09 -5.79
C ASN A 395 -11.73 -27.07 -7.27
N THR A 396 -11.29 -26.08 -8.05
CA THR A 396 -11.74 -25.87 -9.44
C THR A 396 -10.73 -26.40 -10.48
N PRO A 397 -11.20 -27.01 -11.58
CA PRO A 397 -10.32 -27.58 -12.62
C PRO A 397 -9.43 -26.56 -13.35
N ASP A 398 -9.85 -25.29 -13.44
CA ASP A 398 -9.28 -24.27 -14.32
C ASP A 398 -8.29 -23.30 -13.64
N GLY A 399 -7.85 -23.56 -12.41
CA GLY A 399 -6.69 -22.85 -11.86
C GLY A 399 -6.92 -21.35 -11.60
N GLY A 400 -7.66 -21.04 -10.54
CA GLY A 400 -7.75 -19.70 -9.98
C GLY A 400 -8.85 -18.86 -10.59
N LEU A 401 -9.26 -17.84 -9.83
CA LEU A 401 -10.44 -17.03 -10.12
C LEU A 401 -10.36 -16.39 -11.51
N THR A 402 -11.18 -16.89 -12.42
CA THR A 402 -11.79 -16.10 -13.47
C THR A 402 -13.15 -15.65 -12.95
N TYR A 403 -13.22 -14.37 -12.56
CA TYR A 403 -14.16 -13.32 -13.00
C TYR A 403 -14.20 -12.20 -11.97
#